data_AF-A0A397DXR8-F1
#
_entry.id   AF-A0A397DXR8-F1
#
_cell.length_a   1.000
_cell.length_b   1.000
_cell.length_c   1.000
_cell.angle_alpha   90.00
_cell.angle_beta   90.00
_cell.angle_gamma   90.00
#
_symmetry.space_group_name_H-M   'P 1'
#
loop_
_entity.id
_entity.type
_entity.pdbx_description
1 polymer ?
#
loop_
_entity_poly.entity_id
_entity_poly.type
_entity_poly.pdbx_seq_one_letter_code
_entity_poly.pdbx_strand_id
1 'polypeptide(L)'
;MKECHVKYDAEVYAMFCAVFKWLPDILWSDPHTVNGWKENSRGAGMSFCINYGPDHVYKYMVKNRLELIIRSHECVPNGFDWPFGAKGLFQVIVTHRDELRRRFQELDPGDTHTVATSDWDDVMQQQLQIQLNWASIRPLLTSIEPNQTIDYVNFLDRYHTRGTTASQDDAAASTVAGAAVSR
;
A
#
# COMPACT_ATOMS: atom_id res chain seq x y z
N MET A 1 36.74 -14.20 -10.65
CA MET A 1 37.00 -14.17 -9.19
C MET A 1 38.49 -14.08 -8.81
N LYS A 2 39.47 -14.56 -9.59
CA LYS A 2 40.91 -14.46 -9.24
C LYS A 2 41.53 -13.06 -9.34
N GLU A 3 40.89 -12.11 -10.02
CA GLU A 3 41.41 -10.74 -10.20
C GLU A 3 41.17 -9.80 -9.00
N CYS A 4 40.23 -10.12 -8.09
CA CYS A 4 39.93 -9.25 -6.95
C CYS A 4 41.02 -9.27 -5.86
N HIS A 5 41.72 -10.40 -5.68
CA HIS A 5 42.77 -10.54 -4.66
C HIS A 5 44.03 -9.71 -4.91
N VAL A 6 44.22 -9.23 -6.15
CA VAL A 6 45.41 -8.44 -6.54
C VAL A 6 45.14 -6.93 -6.45
N LYS A 7 43.86 -6.52 -6.41
CA LYS A 7 43.46 -5.12 -6.59
C LYS A 7 42.95 -4.44 -5.31
N TYR A 8 42.54 -5.23 -4.32
CA TYR A 8 41.97 -4.76 -3.07
C TYR A 8 42.64 -5.48 -1.90
N ASP A 9 42.94 -4.76 -0.82
CA ASP A 9 43.42 -5.39 0.40
C ASP A 9 42.37 -6.35 0.99
N ALA A 10 42.79 -7.22 1.89
CA ALA A 10 41.94 -8.26 2.47
C ALA A 10 40.73 -7.69 3.22
N GLU A 11 40.84 -6.48 3.79
CA GLU A 11 39.74 -5.82 4.51
C GLU A 11 38.68 -5.30 3.53
N VAL A 12 39.10 -4.63 2.46
CA VAL A 12 38.21 -4.14 1.40
C VAL A 12 37.51 -5.31 0.72
N TYR A 13 38.21 -6.42 0.48
CA TYR A 13 37.60 -7.64 -0.06
C TYR A 13 36.59 -8.26 0.93
N ALA A 14 36.92 -8.34 2.22
CA ALA A 14 36.00 -8.85 3.23
C ALA A 14 34.74 -7.98 3.36
N MET A 15 34.91 -6.65 3.33
CA MET A 15 33.80 -5.70 3.32
C MET A 15 32.96 -5.83 2.06
N PHE A 16 33.60 -5.97 0.88
CA PHE A 16 32.92 -6.24 -0.38
C PHE A 16 32.07 -7.52 -0.28
N CYS A 17 32.65 -8.62 0.18
CA CYS A 17 31.92 -9.89 0.37
C CYS A 17 30.75 -9.75 1.37
N ALA A 18 30.94 -8.99 2.45
CA ALA A 18 29.89 -8.77 3.45
C ALA A 18 28.72 -7.95 2.87
N VAL A 19 28.99 -6.88 2.12
CA VAL A 19 27.95 -6.04 1.49
C VAL A 19 27.24 -6.80 0.38
N PHE A 20 28.00 -7.48 -0.49
CA PHE A 20 27.45 -8.25 -1.61
C PHE A 20 26.59 -9.45 -1.17
N LYS A 21 26.72 -9.88 0.09
CA LYS A 21 25.84 -10.91 0.66
C LYS A 21 24.41 -10.42 0.83
N TRP A 22 24.20 -9.16 1.21
CA TRP A 22 22.87 -8.61 1.54
C TRP A 22 22.27 -7.76 0.43
N LEU A 23 23.11 -7.27 -0.48
CA LEU A 23 22.70 -6.43 -1.60
C LEU A 23 21.61 -7.09 -2.47
N PRO A 24 21.65 -8.41 -2.74
CA PRO A 24 20.59 -9.08 -3.51
C PRO A 24 19.23 -9.00 -2.82
N ASP A 25 19.15 -9.29 -1.52
CA ASP A 25 17.90 -9.26 -0.77
C ASP A 25 17.28 -7.86 -0.75
N ILE A 26 18.09 -6.81 -0.64
CA ILE A 26 17.60 -5.43 -0.64
C ILE A 26 17.05 -5.06 -2.02
N LEU A 27 17.75 -5.43 -3.09
CA LEU A 27 17.44 -4.96 -4.44
C LEU A 27 16.43 -5.83 -5.20
N TRP A 28 16.40 -7.14 -4.96
CA TRP A 28 15.72 -8.14 -5.81
C TRP A 28 14.70 -9.00 -5.06
N SER A 29 14.39 -8.66 -3.81
CA SER A 29 13.27 -9.26 -3.08
C SER A 29 11.96 -8.59 -3.43
N ASP A 30 10.90 -9.39 -3.60
CA ASP A 30 9.58 -8.94 -4.03
C ASP A 30 8.51 -9.21 -2.96
N PRO A 31 7.46 -8.39 -2.87
CA PRO A 31 6.35 -8.64 -1.95
C PRO A 31 5.51 -9.84 -2.40
N HIS A 32 4.96 -10.60 -1.45
CA HIS A 32 4.10 -11.74 -1.73
C HIS A 32 2.90 -11.79 -0.79
N THR A 33 1.72 -12.10 -1.32
CA THR A 33 0.45 -12.00 -0.57
C THR A 33 0.32 -13.01 0.58
N VAL A 34 1.15 -14.07 0.60
CA VAL A 34 1.16 -15.10 1.66
C VAL A 34 2.25 -14.81 2.68
N ASN A 35 1.93 -14.99 3.96
CA ASN A 35 2.87 -14.88 5.08
C ASN A 35 4.11 -15.76 4.94
N GLY A 36 5.21 -15.30 5.53
CA GLY A 36 6.49 -16.00 5.55
C GLY A 36 7.44 -15.60 4.41
N TRP A 37 8.53 -16.35 4.30
CA TRP A 37 9.50 -16.22 3.22
C TRP A 37 9.27 -17.30 2.17
N LYS A 38 9.41 -16.94 0.90
CA LYS A 38 9.39 -17.88 -0.22
C LYS A 38 10.56 -17.62 -1.14
N GLU A 39 11.10 -18.67 -1.76
CA GLU A 39 12.15 -18.52 -2.75
C GLU A 39 11.63 -17.75 -3.98
N ASN A 40 12.39 -16.76 -4.44
CA ASN A 40 12.03 -15.97 -5.62
C ASN A 40 12.61 -16.63 -6.88
N SER A 41 11.76 -16.85 -7.89
CA SER A 41 12.16 -17.40 -9.18
C SER A 41 13.07 -16.47 -10.01
N ARG A 42 13.14 -15.17 -9.66
CA ARG A 42 14.07 -14.20 -10.26
C ARG A 42 15.54 -14.46 -9.94
N GLY A 43 15.83 -15.29 -8.93
CA GLY A 43 17.18 -15.51 -8.42
C GLY A 43 18.18 -16.07 -9.43
N ALA A 44 17.76 -16.57 -10.60
CA ALA A 44 18.66 -17.15 -11.62
C ALA A 44 19.71 -18.14 -11.03
N GLY A 45 19.33 -18.88 -9.97
CA GLY A 45 20.22 -19.80 -9.24
C GLY A 45 21.00 -19.21 -8.06
N MET A 46 20.89 -17.91 -7.78
CA MET A 46 21.36 -17.29 -6.54
C MET A 46 20.30 -17.40 -5.44
N SER A 47 20.67 -18.08 -4.35
CA SER A 47 19.85 -18.38 -3.15
C SER A 47 19.65 -17.16 -2.22
N PHE A 48 19.55 -15.95 -2.78
CA PHE A 48 19.53 -14.68 -2.03
C PHE A 48 18.44 -13.71 -2.49
N CYS A 49 17.44 -14.17 -3.24
CA CYS A 49 16.27 -13.35 -3.58
C CYS A 49 15.05 -14.02 -2.96
N ILE A 50 14.32 -13.28 -2.12
CA ILE A 50 13.19 -13.81 -1.37
C ILE A 50 11.92 -13.03 -1.68
N ASN A 51 10.83 -13.77 -1.70
CA ASN A 51 9.49 -13.23 -1.68
C ASN A 51 9.05 -13.11 -0.23
N TYR A 52 8.60 -11.93 0.18
CA TYR A 52 8.29 -11.64 1.58
C TYR A 52 6.81 -11.37 1.83
N GLY A 53 6.29 -12.03 2.86
CA GLY A 53 4.91 -11.90 3.31
C GLY A 53 4.63 -10.63 4.13
N PRO A 54 3.34 -10.32 4.34
CA PRO A 54 2.92 -9.14 5.09
C PRO A 54 3.36 -9.19 6.56
N ASP A 55 3.46 -10.37 7.17
CA ASP A 55 3.90 -10.57 8.55
C ASP A 55 5.31 -10.03 8.83
N HIS A 56 6.25 -10.26 7.92
CA HIS A 56 7.61 -9.75 8.03
C HIS A 56 7.66 -8.23 7.85
N VAL A 57 6.88 -7.70 6.92
CA VAL A 57 6.78 -6.26 6.66
C VAL A 57 6.20 -5.53 7.86
N TYR A 58 5.06 -5.98 8.40
CA TYR A 58 4.46 -5.35 9.56
C TYR A 58 5.35 -5.41 10.80
N LYS A 59 6.02 -6.55 11.03
CA LYS A 59 6.99 -6.69 12.12
C LYS A 59 8.15 -5.71 11.97
N TYR A 60 8.68 -5.54 10.76
CA TYR A 60 9.75 -4.60 10.47
C TYR A 60 9.31 -3.14 10.66
N MET A 61 8.11 -2.80 10.17
CA MET A 61 7.54 -1.46 10.28
C MET A 61 7.34 -1.05 11.74
N VAL A 62 6.72 -1.92 12.56
CA VAL A 62 6.52 -1.66 14.00
C VAL A 62 7.87 -1.50 14.72
N LYS A 63 8.82 -2.40 14.45
CA LYS A 63 10.15 -2.36 15.08
C LYS A 63 10.89 -1.05 14.78
N ASN A 64 10.78 -0.55 13.55
CA ASN A 64 11.51 0.62 13.09
C ASN A 64 10.67 1.91 13.11
N ARG A 65 9.43 1.86 13.62
CA ARG A 65 8.49 2.99 13.64
C ARG A 65 8.27 3.60 12.25
N LEU A 66 8.11 2.75 11.25
CA LEU A 66 7.84 3.14 9.87
C LEU A 66 6.34 3.03 9.59
N GLU A 67 5.79 4.03 8.92
CA GLU A 67 4.37 4.06 8.53
C GLU A 67 4.14 3.53 7.11
N LEU A 68 5.15 3.63 6.23
CA LEU A 68 5.06 3.21 4.84
C LEU A 68 6.42 2.71 4.33
N ILE A 69 6.38 1.66 3.52
CA ILE A 69 7.53 1.20 2.72
C ILE A 69 7.15 1.37 1.26
N ILE A 70 7.94 2.17 0.52
CA ILE A 70 7.77 2.39 -0.91
C ILE A 70 8.91 1.67 -1.63
N ARG A 71 8.58 0.90 -2.68
CA ARG A 71 9.54 0.25 -3.56
C ARG A 71 9.08 0.35 -5.01
N SER A 72 10.03 0.37 -5.93
CA SER A 72 9.80 0.47 -7.37
C SER A 72 10.80 -0.42 -8.09
N HIS A 73 10.50 -1.71 -8.15
CA HIS A 73 11.34 -2.72 -8.84
C HIS A 73 10.54 -3.54 -9.85
N GLU A 74 9.28 -3.86 -9.54
CA GLU A 74 8.38 -4.57 -10.45
C GLU A 74 7.48 -3.59 -11.21
N CYS A 75 7.28 -3.87 -12.49
CA CYS A 75 6.28 -3.16 -13.28
C CYS A 75 4.90 -3.71 -12.91
N VAL A 76 4.01 -2.82 -12.48
CA VAL A 76 2.62 -3.15 -12.14
C VAL A 76 1.68 -2.43 -13.11
N PRO A 77 0.59 -3.08 -13.58
CA PRO A 77 -0.26 -2.53 -14.65
C PRO A 77 -0.83 -1.13 -14.36
N ASN A 78 -1.09 -0.82 -13.09
CA ASN A 78 -1.71 0.44 -12.67
C ASN A 78 -0.69 1.48 -12.17
N GLY A 79 0.61 1.25 -12.39
CA GLY A 79 1.69 2.15 -11.96
C GLY A 79 2.13 2.01 -10.50
N PHE A 80 1.22 1.60 -9.60
CA PHE A 80 1.52 1.19 -8.23
C PHE A 80 0.58 0.05 -7.79
N ASP A 81 0.96 -0.68 -6.75
CA ASP A 81 0.14 -1.74 -6.15
C ASP A 81 0.31 -1.75 -4.62
N TRP A 82 -0.72 -2.25 -3.93
CA TRP A 82 -0.73 -2.47 -2.47
C TRP A 82 -0.74 -3.97 -2.19
N PRO A 83 0.42 -4.65 -2.28
CA PRO A 83 0.50 -6.12 -2.28
C PRO A 83 0.02 -6.75 -0.95
N PHE A 84 -0.04 -5.96 0.13
CA PHE A 84 -0.52 -6.38 1.45
C PHE A 84 -1.89 -5.77 1.79
N GLY A 85 -2.61 -5.32 0.77
CA GLY A 85 -3.90 -4.64 0.87
C GLY A 85 -3.78 -3.15 1.17
N ALA A 86 -4.90 -2.46 1.01
CA ALA A 86 -5.01 -1.01 1.18
C ALA A 86 -4.78 -0.51 2.62
N LYS A 87 -4.52 -1.40 3.59
CA LYS A 87 -4.16 -1.04 4.99
C LYS A 87 -3.02 -0.03 5.07
N GLY A 88 -2.06 -0.06 4.15
CA GLY A 88 -0.99 0.94 4.09
C GLY A 88 -1.52 2.34 3.75
N LEU A 89 -2.27 2.46 2.64
CA LEU A 89 -2.90 3.72 2.26
C LEU A 89 -3.90 4.22 3.31
N PHE A 90 -4.72 3.31 3.84
CA PHE A 90 -5.67 3.63 4.90
C PHE A 90 -4.99 4.14 6.15
N GLN A 91 -3.87 3.56 6.56
CA GLN A 91 -3.12 4.05 7.72
C GLN A 91 -2.61 5.48 7.48
N VAL A 92 -2.09 5.77 6.29
CA VAL A 92 -1.63 7.13 5.93
C VAL A 92 -2.81 8.11 5.94
N ILE A 93 -3.97 7.72 5.40
CA ILE A 93 -5.21 8.52 5.44
C ILE A 93 -5.66 8.78 6.88
N VAL A 94 -5.61 7.77 7.75
CA VAL A 94 -5.95 7.89 9.18
C VAL A 94 -4.98 8.85 9.88
N THR A 95 -3.67 8.76 9.61
CA THR A 95 -2.65 9.65 10.19
C THR A 95 -2.88 11.11 9.80
N HIS A 96 -3.26 11.37 8.55
CA HIS A 96 -3.46 12.74 8.02
C HIS A 96 -4.91 13.21 8.10
N ARG A 97 -5.78 12.47 8.79
CA ARG A 97 -7.23 12.65 8.75
C ARG A 97 -7.69 14.06 9.14
N ASP A 98 -7.13 14.61 10.22
CA ASP A 98 -7.53 15.92 10.74
C ASP A 98 -7.11 17.04 9.79
N GLU A 99 -5.95 16.90 9.18
CA GLU A 99 -5.46 17.84 8.17
C GLU A 99 -6.28 17.74 6.87
N LEU A 100 -6.60 16.52 6.42
CA LEU A 100 -7.52 16.30 5.30
C LEU A 100 -8.87 16.96 5.56
N ARG A 101 -9.45 16.76 6.76
CA ARG A 101 -10.71 17.40 7.18
C ARG A 101 -10.63 18.92 7.07
N ARG A 102 -9.57 19.51 7.62
CA ARG A 102 -9.34 20.95 7.61
C ARG A 102 -9.29 21.50 6.19
N ARG A 103 -8.54 20.84 5.29
CA ARG A 103 -8.40 21.24 3.89
C ARG A 103 -9.71 21.14 3.11
N PHE A 104 -10.52 20.10 3.35
CA PHE A 104 -11.84 19.98 2.74
C PHE A 104 -12.80 21.07 3.22
N GLN A 105 -12.79 21.38 4.52
CA GLN A 105 -13.62 22.45 5.09
C GLN A 105 -13.25 23.84 4.54
N GLU A 106 -11.97 24.10 4.25
CA GLU A 106 -11.54 25.35 3.60
C GLU A 106 -12.10 25.50 2.18
N LEU A 107 -12.35 24.39 1.49
CA LEU A 107 -12.94 24.37 0.14
C LEU A 107 -14.47 24.38 0.17
N ASP A 108 -15.08 24.15 1.33
CA ASP A 108 -16.52 24.08 1.55
C ASP A 108 -16.99 25.08 2.63
N PRO A 109 -16.85 26.41 2.41
CA PRO A 109 -17.31 27.42 3.36
C PRO A 109 -18.85 27.44 3.54
N GLY A 110 -19.58 26.75 2.65
CA GLY A 110 -21.02 26.59 2.71
C GLY A 110 -21.49 25.42 3.59
N ASP A 111 -20.57 24.64 4.16
CA ASP A 111 -20.83 23.45 4.98
C ASP A 111 -21.77 22.45 4.28
N THR A 112 -21.57 22.27 2.97
CA THR A 112 -22.35 21.34 2.14
C THR A 112 -21.95 19.89 2.36
N HIS A 113 -20.81 19.65 3.03
CA HIS A 113 -20.17 18.35 3.27
C HIS A 113 -19.74 17.62 1.99
N THR A 114 -19.69 18.32 0.86
CA THR A 114 -19.32 17.74 -0.43
C THR A 114 -18.23 18.57 -1.10
N VAL A 115 -17.34 17.91 -1.85
CA VAL A 115 -16.30 18.56 -2.67
C VAL A 115 -16.28 17.97 -4.08
N ALA A 116 -15.82 18.74 -5.06
CA ALA A 116 -15.67 18.24 -6.41
C ALA A 116 -14.60 17.14 -6.49
N THR A 117 -14.75 16.22 -7.44
CA THR A 117 -13.77 15.15 -7.65
C THR A 117 -12.35 15.64 -7.90
N SER A 118 -12.17 16.74 -8.63
CA SER A 118 -10.86 17.35 -8.89
C SER A 118 -10.21 17.89 -7.62
N ASP A 119 -10.99 18.61 -6.81
CA ASP A 119 -10.53 19.20 -5.56
C ASP A 119 -10.12 18.13 -4.56
N TRP A 120 -10.85 17.01 -4.56
CA TRP A 120 -10.49 15.85 -3.74
C TRP A 120 -9.18 15.22 -4.16
N ASP A 121 -8.96 15.03 -5.45
CA ASP A 121 -7.70 14.48 -5.97
C ASP A 121 -6.52 15.40 -5.57
N ASP A 122 -6.70 16.71 -5.70
CA ASP A 122 -5.68 17.71 -5.33
C ASP A 122 -5.39 17.73 -3.82
N VAL A 123 -6.42 17.69 -2.97
CA VAL A 123 -6.25 17.65 -1.51
C VAL A 123 -5.52 16.36 -1.10
N MET A 124 -5.90 15.21 -1.64
CA MET A 124 -5.26 13.93 -1.34
C MET A 124 -3.79 13.93 -1.79
N GLN A 125 -3.51 14.45 -2.98
CA GLN A 125 -2.16 14.59 -3.52
C GLN A 125 -1.28 15.51 -2.67
N GLN A 126 -1.82 16.65 -2.22
CA GLN A 126 -1.09 17.64 -1.42
C GLN A 126 -0.83 17.17 0.00
N GLN A 127 -1.83 16.55 0.65
CA GLN A 127 -1.73 16.18 2.06
C GLN A 127 -0.99 14.87 2.29
N LEU A 128 -1.18 13.88 1.43
CA LEU A 128 -0.51 12.59 1.58
C LEU A 128 0.89 12.61 0.94
N GLN A 129 1.18 13.62 0.10
CA GLN A 129 2.45 13.78 -0.63
C GLN A 129 2.85 12.54 -1.46
N ILE A 130 1.89 11.69 -1.81
CA ILE A 130 2.09 10.48 -2.63
C ILE A 130 1.65 10.79 -4.05
N GLN A 131 2.56 10.69 -5.02
CA GLN A 131 2.20 10.85 -6.43
C GLN A 131 1.52 9.58 -6.95
N LEU A 132 0.19 9.58 -6.90
CA LEU A 132 -0.64 8.47 -7.36
C LEU A 132 -1.67 8.96 -8.37
N ASN A 133 -2.17 8.04 -9.18
CA ASN A 133 -3.36 8.31 -9.97
C ASN A 133 -4.61 8.25 -9.07
N TRP A 134 -4.94 9.37 -8.44
CA TRP A 134 -6.09 9.48 -7.52
C TRP A 134 -7.41 9.17 -8.20
N ALA A 135 -7.57 9.46 -9.49
CA ALA A 135 -8.78 9.10 -10.23
C ALA A 135 -9.00 7.57 -10.30
N SER A 136 -7.92 6.78 -10.36
CA SER A 136 -8.00 5.31 -10.34
C SER A 136 -8.19 4.74 -8.94
N ILE A 137 -7.73 5.43 -7.90
CA ILE A 137 -7.83 4.99 -6.50
C ILE A 137 -9.17 5.38 -5.88
N ARG A 138 -9.69 6.55 -6.25
CA ARG A 138 -10.89 7.15 -5.67
C ARG A 138 -12.07 6.16 -5.56
N PRO A 139 -12.40 5.33 -6.58
CA PRO A 139 -13.49 4.35 -6.47
C PRO A 139 -13.30 3.29 -5.37
N LEU A 140 -12.05 3.06 -4.94
CA LEU A 140 -11.70 2.14 -3.86
C LEU A 140 -11.77 2.79 -2.48
N LEU A 141 -11.68 4.13 -2.41
CA LEU A 141 -11.61 4.88 -1.15
C LEU A 141 -12.95 5.50 -0.75
N THR A 142 -13.73 5.94 -1.73
CA THR A 142 -15.00 6.64 -1.51
C THR A 142 -15.99 6.36 -2.62
N SER A 143 -17.26 6.53 -2.31
CA SER A 143 -18.34 6.55 -3.28
C SER A 143 -18.35 7.91 -3.99
N ILE A 144 -18.63 7.92 -5.29
CA ILE A 144 -18.80 9.15 -6.08
C ILE A 144 -20.30 9.34 -6.27
N GLU A 145 -20.81 10.51 -5.88
CA GLU A 145 -22.22 10.84 -6.07
C GLU A 145 -22.51 11.16 -7.56
N PRO A 146 -23.78 11.03 -8.02
CA PRO A 146 -24.15 11.22 -9.42
C PRO A 146 -23.75 12.59 -10.02
N ASN A 147 -23.54 13.59 -9.18
CA ASN A 147 -23.14 14.95 -9.52
C ASN A 147 -21.60 15.15 -9.59
N GLN A 148 -20.80 14.08 -9.60
CA GLN A 148 -19.32 14.14 -9.54
C GLN A 148 -18.79 14.88 -8.29
N THR A 149 -19.53 14.81 -7.19
CA THR A 149 -19.05 15.26 -5.89
C THR A 149 -18.76 14.08 -4.98
N ILE A 150 -17.97 14.34 -3.95
CA ILE A 150 -17.57 13.37 -2.94
C ILE A 150 -17.98 13.93 -1.59
N ASP A 151 -18.73 13.13 -0.84
CA ASP A 151 -18.99 13.38 0.57
C ASP A 151 -17.69 13.09 1.37
N TYR A 152 -16.95 14.16 1.67
CA TYR A 152 -15.66 14.05 2.36
C TYR A 152 -15.84 13.72 3.84
N VAL A 153 -17.01 14.01 4.43
CA VAL A 153 -17.30 13.70 5.83
C VAL A 153 -17.49 12.19 5.98
N ASN A 154 -18.34 11.61 5.14
CA ASN A 154 -18.57 10.16 5.10
C ASN A 154 -17.29 9.40 4.73
N PHE A 155 -16.52 9.91 3.75
CA PHE A 155 -15.20 9.39 3.44
C PHE A 155 -14.31 9.34 4.69
N LEU A 156 -14.10 10.45 5.40
CA LEU A 156 -13.22 10.51 6.57
C LEU A 156 -13.74 9.76 7.80
N ASP A 157 -15.06 9.59 7.92
CA ASP A 157 -15.68 8.83 9.03
C ASP A 157 -15.51 7.32 8.85
N ARG A 158 -15.44 6.81 7.61
CA ARG A 158 -15.03 5.41 7.34
C ARG A 158 -13.63 5.09 7.84
N TYR A 159 -12.77 6.11 7.99
CA TYR A 159 -11.38 5.99 8.46
C TYR A 159 -11.19 6.54 9.88
N HIS A 160 -12.22 6.49 10.73
CA HIS A 160 -12.06 6.81 12.15
C HIS A 160 -11.32 5.72 12.92
N THR A 161 -10.50 6.15 13.88
CA THR A 161 -9.85 5.30 14.91
C THR A 161 -10.84 4.75 15.95
N ARG A 162 -12.12 4.53 15.59
CA ARG A 162 -13.04 3.88 16.52
C ARG A 162 -12.67 2.41 16.62
N GLY A 163 -12.26 2.04 17.83
CA GLY A 163 -11.71 0.75 18.16
C GLY A 163 -12.52 -0.42 17.62
N THR A 164 -11.77 -1.46 17.31
CA THR A 164 -12.21 -2.82 17.02
C THR A 164 -12.93 -3.39 18.25
N THR A 165 -14.14 -2.93 18.56
CA THR A 165 -15.06 -3.59 19.50
C THR A 165 -16.51 -3.27 19.11
N ALA A 166 -17.03 -3.98 18.11
CA ALA A 166 -18.41 -4.46 18.10
C ALA A 166 -18.59 -5.44 16.93
N SER A 167 -18.69 -6.71 17.28
CA SER A 167 -19.33 -7.75 16.48
C SER A 167 -20.70 -7.29 15.96
N GLN A 168 -20.97 -7.53 14.68
CA GLN A 168 -22.17 -8.27 14.29
C GLN A 168 -22.10 -8.75 12.83
N ASP A 169 -22.40 -10.04 12.71
CA ASP A 169 -22.55 -10.81 11.50
C ASP A 169 -23.76 -10.37 10.66
N ASP A 170 -23.70 -10.84 9.41
CA ASP A 170 -24.79 -11.16 8.50
C ASP A 170 -25.55 -10.06 7.73
N ALA A 171 -25.45 -10.26 6.41
CA ALA A 171 -26.53 -10.23 5.42
C ALA A 171 -26.36 -9.17 4.33
N ALA A 172 -25.80 -9.60 3.18
CA ALA A 172 -26.46 -9.54 1.86
C ALA A 172 -25.42 -9.53 0.73
N ALA A 173 -25.14 -10.70 0.17
CA ALA A 173 -24.96 -10.89 -1.28
C ALA A 173 -24.81 -12.40 -1.60
N SER A 174 -25.81 -13.20 -1.22
CA SER A 174 -26.08 -14.48 -1.87
C SER A 174 -27.44 -14.35 -2.54
N THR A 175 -27.45 -14.01 -3.83
CA THR A 175 -28.57 -14.27 -4.76
C THR A 175 -28.04 -14.06 -6.17
N VAL A 176 -27.57 -15.12 -6.83
CA VAL A 176 -28.00 -15.55 -8.19
C VAL A 176 -27.41 -16.95 -8.43
N ALA A 177 -28.20 -18.00 -8.19
CA ALA A 177 -28.11 -19.28 -8.92
C ALA A 177 -29.26 -20.19 -8.45
N GLY A 178 -30.33 -20.30 -9.23
CA GLY A 178 -31.43 -21.21 -8.88
C GLY A 178 -32.65 -21.13 -9.80
N ALA A 179 -32.53 -21.67 -11.01
CA ALA A 179 -33.63 -22.20 -11.81
C ALA A 179 -33.00 -23.19 -12.82
N ALA A 180 -32.83 -24.48 -12.51
CA ALA A 180 -33.82 -25.58 -12.46
C ALA A 180 -34.45 -25.92 -13.82
N VAL A 181 -34.31 -27.21 -14.21
CA VAL A 181 -35.23 -28.16 -14.89
C VAL A 181 -34.36 -29.18 -15.65
N SER A 182 -34.06 -30.37 -15.11
CA SER A 182 -34.84 -31.63 -15.05
C SER A 182 -35.41 -32.15 -16.37
N ARG A 183 -34.72 -33.13 -16.98
CA ARG A 183 -35.19 -34.51 -17.20
C ARG A 183 -34.04 -35.42 -17.59
#